data_AF-A0A938BP18-F1
#
_entry.id   AF-A0A938BP18-F1
#
_cell.length_a   1.000
_cell.length_b   1.000
_cell.length_c   1.000
_cell.angle_alpha   90.00
_cell.angle_beta   90.00
_cell.angle_gamma   90.00
#
_symmetry.space_group_name_H-M   'P 1'
#
loop_
_entity.id
_entity.type
_entity.pdbx_description
1 polymer ?
#
loop_
_entity_poly.entity_id
_entity_poly.type
_entity_poly.pdbx_seq_one_letter_code
_entity_poly.pdbx_strand_id
1 'polypeptide(L)'
;MAVRLGARSKFQQPFDPITAILFKMIQALTFFFVLAVMFMNPLAKKGIIDPKAEFIITTSWPDNSPDDIDIWVEDPAGNIIWFRNREAGLVHLDRDDRGMLNDTLEVNGRTVQNPLNQEVVTIRGVIAGEYVVNLHYYATETGKPVETTVRIDRVNPVLKVIYYDKLTLNEKGEEKT
;
A
#
# COMPACT_ATOMS: atom_id res chain seq x y z
N MET A 1 30.05 38.54 85.76
CA MET A 1 30.96 38.83 84.64
C MET A 1 31.01 37.58 83.76
N ALA A 2 30.50 37.65 82.52
CA ALA A 2 30.92 36.91 81.31
C ALA A 2 30.83 35.34 81.33
N VAL A 3 30.51 34.54 80.30
CA VAL A 3 30.23 34.65 78.85
C VAL A 3 29.39 33.40 78.45
N ARG A 4 28.42 33.61 77.54
CA ARG A 4 27.91 32.71 76.47
C ARG A 4 28.91 31.62 75.99
N LEU A 5 28.58 30.41 75.51
CA LEU A 5 27.79 29.98 74.34
C LEU A 5 27.85 28.42 74.36
N GLY A 6 26.80 27.71 74.02
CA GLY A 6 26.66 27.22 72.65
C GLY A 6 25.74 26.00 72.63
N ALA A 7 24.62 26.12 71.92
CA ALA A 7 23.71 25.02 71.66
C ALA A 7 24.40 24.01 70.72
N ARG A 8 24.53 22.76 71.18
CA ARG A 8 25.02 21.65 70.35
C ARG A 8 24.08 21.43 69.18
N SER A 9 24.63 21.57 67.97
CA SER A 9 24.03 21.17 66.69
C SER A 9 23.51 19.74 66.76
N LYS A 10 22.23 19.55 66.42
CA LYS A 10 21.53 18.27 66.38
C LYS A 10 21.69 17.65 64.99
N PHE A 11 22.17 16.40 64.96
CA PHE A 11 22.12 15.42 63.86
C PHE A 11 22.83 15.80 62.55
N GLN A 12 24.14 15.56 62.49
CA GLN A 12 24.78 15.15 61.23
C GLN A 12 24.76 13.62 61.19
N GLN A 13 23.97 13.05 60.27
CA GLN A 13 24.05 11.63 59.95
C GLN A 13 25.47 11.33 59.43
N PRO A 14 26.13 10.26 59.90
CA PRO A 14 27.43 9.87 59.36
C PRO A 14 27.29 9.55 57.87
N PHE A 15 28.22 10.06 57.05
CA PHE A 15 28.26 9.78 55.63
C PHE A 15 28.47 8.28 55.41
N ASP A 16 27.53 7.62 54.73
CA ASP A 16 27.65 6.22 54.31
C ASP A 16 28.11 6.17 52.84
N PRO A 17 29.40 5.84 52.59
CA PRO A 17 29.94 5.78 51.24
C PRO A 17 29.24 4.74 50.36
N ILE A 18 28.76 3.64 50.94
CA ILE A 18 28.14 2.55 50.18
C ILE A 18 26.78 2.99 49.66
N THR A 19 25.95 3.57 50.54
CA THR A 19 24.65 4.12 50.14
C THR A 19 24.82 5.27 49.15
N ALA A 20 25.85 6.12 49.32
CA ALA A 20 26.15 7.19 48.39
C ALA A 20 26.52 6.66 46.99
N ILE A 21 27.37 5.65 46.90
CA ILE A 21 27.78 5.04 45.62
C ILE A 21 26.60 4.31 44.97
N LEU A 22 25.83 3.53 45.76
CA LEU A 22 24.67 2.80 45.27
C LEU A 22 23.62 3.74 44.68
N PHE A 23 23.33 4.84 45.37
CA PHE A 23 22.39 5.85 44.88
C PHE A 23 22.87 6.49 43.57
N LYS A 24 24.16 6.79 43.44
CA LYS A 24 24.75 7.34 42.21
C LYS A 24 24.72 6.35 41.05
N MET A 25 24.92 5.06 41.31
CA MET A 25 24.82 4.02 40.28
C MET A 25 23.38 3.87 39.77
N ILE A 26 22.39 3.85 40.66
CA ILE A 26 20.97 3.78 40.27
C ILE A 26 20.58 5.03 39.48
N GLN A 27 21.02 6.21 39.92
CA GLN A 27 20.76 7.46 39.21
C GLN A 27 21.35 7.43 37.79
N ALA A 28 22.58 6.92 37.62
CA ALA A 28 23.21 6.77 36.32
C ALA A 28 22.47 5.77 35.42
N LEU A 29 22.07 4.61 35.96
CA LEU A 29 21.30 3.61 35.23
C LEU A 29 19.95 4.16 34.76
N THR A 30 19.22 4.84 35.64
CA THR A 30 17.94 5.49 35.31
C THR A 30 18.13 6.56 34.24
N PHE A 31 19.22 7.35 34.33
CA PHE A 31 19.53 8.36 33.32
C PHE A 31 19.82 7.72 31.95
N PHE A 32 20.60 6.64 31.90
CA PHE A 32 20.84 5.90 30.66
C PHE A 32 19.57 5.27 30.10
N PHE A 33 18.66 4.77 30.94
CA PHE A 33 17.37 4.25 30.50
C PHE A 33 16.50 5.33 29.86
N VAL A 34 16.44 6.52 30.47
CA VAL A 34 15.71 7.67 29.89
C VAL A 34 16.31 8.09 28.56
N LEU A 35 17.65 8.18 28.47
CA LEU A 35 18.32 8.45 27.19
C LEU A 35 18.01 7.38 26.15
N ALA A 36 18.06 6.10 26.52
CA ALA A 36 17.73 5.00 25.61
C ALA A 36 16.30 5.11 25.06
N VAL A 37 15.32 5.47 25.90
CA VAL A 37 13.93 5.70 25.45
C VAL A 37 13.83 6.95 24.57
N MET A 38 14.54 8.03 24.87
CA MET A 38 14.54 9.24 24.03
C MET A 38 15.21 9.01 22.65
N PHE A 39 16.25 8.18 22.60
CA PHE A 39 16.93 7.79 21.37
C PHE A 39 16.31 6.57 20.69
N MET A 40 15.34 5.92 21.33
CA MET A 40 14.48 4.94 20.69
C MET A 40 13.60 5.71 19.71
N ASN A 41 14.08 5.82 18.48
CA ASN A 41 13.29 6.23 17.35
C ASN A 41 12.47 5.00 16.94
N PRO A 42 11.20 4.83 17.38
CA PRO A 42 10.38 3.80 16.78
C PRO A 42 10.38 4.10 15.29
N LEU A 43 10.84 3.15 14.47
CA LEU A 43 10.66 3.27 13.03
C LEU A 43 9.17 3.52 12.85
N ALA A 44 8.81 4.76 12.50
CA ALA A 44 7.46 5.07 12.13
C ALA A 44 7.18 4.11 10.98
N LYS A 45 6.32 3.11 11.20
CA LYS A 45 5.75 2.30 10.13
C LYS A 45 4.85 3.25 9.34
N LYS A 46 5.47 4.16 8.60
CA LYS A 46 4.79 5.11 7.73
C LYS A 46 4.13 4.27 6.66
N GLY A 47 2.80 4.21 6.73
CA GLY A 47 1.98 3.74 5.62
C GLY A 47 2.07 2.25 5.31
N ILE A 48 2.19 1.37 6.31
CA ILE A 48 1.63 0.02 6.10
C ILE A 48 0.12 0.18 6.31
N ILE A 49 -0.55 0.78 5.34
CA ILE A 49 -1.97 0.49 5.14
C ILE A 49 -1.94 -0.99 4.80
N ASP A 50 -2.45 -1.84 5.70
CA ASP A 50 -2.66 -3.24 5.39
C ASP A 50 -3.62 -3.25 4.19
N PRO A 51 -3.14 -3.51 2.97
CA PRO A 51 -4.00 -3.41 1.82
C PRO A 51 -5.08 -4.47 2.00
N LYS A 52 -6.35 -4.06 2.00
CA LYS A 52 -7.50 -4.98 2.02
C LYS A 52 -7.66 -5.64 0.64
N ALA A 53 -6.58 -6.22 0.15
CA ALA A 53 -6.43 -6.83 -1.15
C ALA A 53 -5.54 -8.07 -1.00
N GLU A 54 -5.99 -9.17 -1.55
CA GLU A 54 -5.23 -10.41 -1.63
C GLU A 54 -4.47 -10.47 -2.97
N PHE A 55 -5.13 -10.04 -4.05
CA PHE A 55 -4.54 -9.91 -5.38
C PHE A 55 -4.97 -8.62 -6.08
N ILE A 56 -4.09 -8.11 -6.92
CA ILE A 56 -4.35 -7.03 -7.87
C ILE A 56 -4.03 -7.54 -9.27
N ILE A 57 -4.97 -7.39 -10.18
CA ILE A 57 -4.82 -7.69 -11.60
C ILE A 57 -4.80 -6.36 -12.32
N THR A 58 -3.69 -6.07 -13.00
CA THR A 58 -3.52 -4.87 -13.81
C THR A 58 -3.40 -5.27 -15.27
N THR A 59 -4.26 -4.68 -16.08
CA THR A 59 -4.21 -4.74 -17.54
C THR A 59 -3.80 -3.37 -18.05
N SER A 60 -2.79 -3.30 -18.92
CA SER A 60 -2.34 -2.02 -19.49
C SER A 60 -1.97 -2.17 -20.96
N TRP A 61 -2.22 -1.14 -21.75
CA TRP A 61 -1.90 -1.10 -23.18
C TRP A 61 -1.18 0.22 -23.52
N PRO A 62 -0.74 0.46 -24.77
CA PRO A 62 0.10 1.59 -25.10
C PRO A 62 -0.52 2.92 -24.67
N ASP A 63 0.30 3.74 -24.01
CA ASP A 63 -0.08 5.07 -23.57
C ASP A 63 -0.63 5.91 -24.72
N ASN A 64 -1.64 6.72 -24.43
CA ASN A 64 -2.35 7.58 -25.39
C ASN A 64 -3.07 6.82 -26.53
N SER A 65 -3.26 5.50 -26.40
CA SER A 65 -4.08 4.76 -27.36
C SER A 65 -5.55 5.17 -27.21
N PRO A 66 -6.25 5.49 -28.31
CA PRO A 66 -7.70 5.73 -28.28
C PRO A 66 -8.52 4.43 -28.23
N ASP A 67 -7.86 3.27 -28.30
CA ASP A 67 -8.50 1.97 -28.26
C ASP A 67 -8.89 1.57 -26.83
N ASP A 68 -10.03 0.89 -26.70
CA ASP A 68 -10.71 0.53 -25.46
C ASP A 68 -10.57 -0.97 -25.22
N ILE A 69 -9.79 -1.34 -24.20
CA ILE A 69 -9.49 -2.73 -23.85
C ILE A 69 -10.09 -3.02 -22.48
N ASP A 70 -11.06 -3.92 -22.45
CA ASP A 70 -11.77 -4.30 -21.23
C ASP A 70 -11.17 -5.56 -20.61
N ILE A 71 -11.22 -5.63 -19.28
CA ILE A 71 -10.98 -6.81 -18.46
C ILE A 71 -12.29 -7.38 -17.95
N TRP A 72 -12.39 -8.70 -18.05
CA TRP A 72 -13.48 -9.49 -17.51
C TRP A 72 -12.87 -10.47 -16.51
N VAL A 73 -13.44 -10.53 -15.30
CA VAL A 73 -12.97 -11.47 -14.28
C VAL A 73 -14.14 -12.29 -13.76
N GLU A 74 -14.04 -13.60 -13.86
CA GLU A 74 -14.96 -14.54 -13.24
C GLU A 74 -14.34 -15.09 -11.96
N ASP A 75 -15.10 -15.04 -10.86
CA ASP A 75 -14.70 -15.69 -9.61
C ASP A 75 -15.16 -17.16 -9.54
N PRO A 76 -14.62 -17.97 -8.60
CA PRO A 76 -15.02 -19.38 -8.48
C PRO A 76 -16.49 -19.63 -8.16
N ALA A 77 -17.24 -18.60 -7.74
CA ALA A 77 -18.66 -18.68 -7.46
C ALA A 77 -19.52 -18.34 -8.69
N GLY A 78 -18.90 -18.04 -9.84
CA GLY A 78 -19.55 -17.68 -11.10
C GLY A 78 -19.95 -16.20 -11.19
N ASN A 79 -19.43 -15.34 -10.29
CA ASN A 79 -19.67 -13.91 -10.40
C ASN A 79 -18.75 -13.32 -11.49
N ILE A 80 -19.34 -12.54 -12.41
CA ILE A 80 -18.62 -11.91 -13.51
C ILE A 80 -18.48 -10.41 -13.26
N ILE A 81 -17.25 -9.92 -13.29
CA ILE A 81 -16.87 -8.53 -13.07
C ILE A 81 -16.46 -7.93 -14.41
N TRP A 82 -17.04 -6.77 -14.74
CA TRP A 82 -16.81 -6.01 -15.97
C TRP A 82 -17.32 -4.56 -15.80
N PHE A 83 -17.12 -3.68 -16.78
CA PHE A 83 -17.40 -2.23 -16.64
C PHE A 83 -18.83 -1.89 -16.15
N ARG A 84 -19.86 -2.69 -16.47
CA ARG A 84 -21.24 -2.50 -15.95
C ARG A 84 -21.52 -3.18 -14.63
N ASN A 85 -20.76 -4.21 -14.28
CA ASN A 85 -20.87 -4.93 -13.01
C ASN A 85 -19.53 -4.89 -12.27
N ARG A 86 -19.19 -3.72 -11.77
CA ARG A 86 -17.85 -3.42 -11.25
C ARG A 86 -17.54 -4.09 -9.92
N GLU A 87 -18.55 -4.57 -9.19
CA GLU A 87 -18.37 -5.21 -7.90
C GLU A 87 -19.26 -6.44 -7.81
N ALA A 88 -18.65 -7.59 -7.55
CA ALA A 88 -19.38 -8.81 -7.27
C ALA A 88 -18.56 -9.71 -6.34
N GLY A 89 -19.21 -10.26 -5.30
CA GLY A 89 -18.54 -11.07 -4.30
C GLY A 89 -17.39 -10.32 -3.61
N LEU A 90 -16.16 -10.79 -3.84
CA LEU A 90 -14.93 -10.23 -3.26
C LEU A 90 -14.01 -9.60 -4.31
N VAL A 91 -14.51 -9.39 -5.53
CA VAL A 91 -13.77 -8.86 -6.66
C VAL A 91 -14.33 -7.51 -7.08
N HIS A 92 -13.44 -6.55 -7.32
CA HIS A 92 -13.78 -5.16 -7.63
C HIS A 92 -12.99 -4.65 -8.83
N LEU A 93 -13.64 -4.09 -9.84
CA LEU A 93 -13.03 -3.29 -10.91
C LEU A 93 -12.82 -1.85 -10.40
N ASP A 94 -11.69 -1.64 -9.76
CA ASP A 94 -11.32 -0.38 -9.11
C ASP A 94 -11.00 0.72 -10.14
N ARG A 95 -10.41 0.36 -11.29
CA ARG A 95 -10.17 1.28 -12.42
C ARG A 95 -10.68 0.67 -13.72
N ASP A 96 -11.45 1.46 -14.42
CA ASP A 96 -12.05 1.21 -15.74
C ASP A 96 -11.64 2.41 -16.59
N ASP A 97 -11.00 2.14 -17.71
CA ASP A 97 -10.30 3.11 -18.52
C ASP A 97 -10.68 2.90 -19.99
N ARG A 98 -11.31 3.91 -20.56
CA ARG A 98 -11.87 3.86 -21.92
C ARG A 98 -10.91 4.43 -22.96
N GLY A 99 -9.61 4.39 -22.66
CA GLY A 99 -8.56 5.05 -23.41
C GLY A 99 -8.64 6.57 -23.29
N MET A 100 -8.53 7.27 -24.43
CA MET A 100 -8.41 8.74 -24.44
C MET A 100 -9.73 9.50 -24.16
N LEU A 101 -10.86 8.81 -24.01
CA LEU A 101 -12.17 9.40 -23.73
C LEU A 101 -12.27 9.85 -22.25
N ASN A 102 -12.13 11.16 -22.03
CA ASN A 102 -12.24 11.86 -20.73
C ASN A 102 -11.01 11.81 -19.82
N ASP A 103 -9.85 11.47 -20.36
CA ASP A 103 -8.61 11.38 -19.59
C ASP A 103 -7.95 12.75 -19.40
N THR A 104 -8.61 13.63 -18.63
CA THR A 104 -8.05 14.94 -18.24
C THR A 104 -7.92 15.07 -16.73
N LEU A 105 -6.73 15.43 -16.29
CA LEU A 105 -6.37 15.69 -14.90
C LEU A 105 -6.11 17.18 -14.72
N GLU A 106 -6.64 17.76 -13.65
CA GLU A 106 -6.31 19.14 -13.28
C GLU A 106 -5.14 19.13 -12.30
N VAL A 107 -3.95 19.55 -12.76
CA VAL A 107 -2.75 19.63 -11.92
C VAL A 107 -2.32 21.08 -11.85
N ASN A 108 -2.40 21.69 -10.66
CA ASN A 108 -2.06 23.09 -10.42
C ASN A 108 -2.82 24.08 -11.34
N GLY A 109 -4.11 23.83 -11.59
CA GLY A 109 -4.96 24.68 -12.44
C GLY A 109 -4.69 24.55 -13.94
N ARG A 110 -3.93 23.53 -14.37
CA ARG A 110 -3.73 23.18 -15.78
C ARG A 110 -4.36 21.82 -16.07
N THR A 111 -5.13 21.76 -17.14
CA THR A 111 -5.65 20.50 -17.69
C THR A 111 -4.51 19.76 -18.39
N VAL A 112 -4.17 18.58 -17.88
CA VAL A 112 -3.16 17.67 -18.43
C VAL A 112 -3.88 16.40 -18.87
N GLN A 113 -3.61 15.92 -20.07
CA GLN A 113 -4.15 14.65 -20.52
C GLN A 113 -3.44 13.50 -19.80
N ASN A 114 -4.20 12.56 -19.23
CA ASN A 114 -3.63 11.34 -18.66
C ASN A 114 -3.22 10.41 -19.82
N PRO A 115 -1.93 10.09 -19.99
CA PRO A 115 -1.50 9.21 -21.06
C PRO A 115 -1.68 7.73 -20.70
N LEU A 116 -1.89 7.41 -19.41
CA LEU A 116 -1.84 6.07 -18.88
C LEU A 116 -3.16 5.34 -19.10
N ASN A 117 -3.10 4.29 -19.92
CA ASN A 117 -4.21 3.41 -20.23
C ASN A 117 -4.09 2.10 -19.44
N GLN A 118 -4.96 1.92 -18.44
CA GLN A 118 -4.96 0.71 -17.64
C GLN A 118 -6.30 0.42 -16.95
N GLU A 119 -6.62 -0.85 -16.82
CA GLU A 119 -7.68 -1.35 -15.95
C GLU A 119 -7.09 -2.10 -14.75
N VAL A 120 -7.75 -1.95 -13.60
CA VAL A 120 -7.29 -2.54 -12.33
C VAL A 120 -8.44 -3.24 -11.64
N VAL A 121 -8.30 -4.55 -11.45
CA VAL A 121 -9.19 -5.38 -10.66
C VAL A 121 -8.51 -5.79 -9.37
N THR A 122 -9.18 -5.63 -8.25
CA THR A 122 -8.71 -6.06 -6.94
C THR A 122 -9.57 -7.20 -6.41
N ILE A 123 -8.92 -8.28 -5.98
CA ILE A 123 -9.55 -9.37 -5.23
C ILE A 123 -9.29 -9.10 -3.75
N ARG A 124 -10.34 -8.73 -3.00
CA ARG A 124 -10.25 -8.35 -1.58
C ARG A 124 -10.28 -9.53 -0.61
N GLY A 125 -10.67 -10.70 -1.10
CA GLY A 125 -10.62 -11.96 -0.36
C GLY A 125 -10.67 -13.15 -1.31
N VAL A 126 -9.98 -14.22 -0.94
CA VAL A 126 -9.81 -15.39 -1.82
C VAL A 126 -10.89 -16.42 -1.54
N ILE A 127 -11.61 -16.81 -2.60
CA ILE A 127 -12.41 -18.03 -2.62
C ILE A 127 -11.55 -19.11 -3.28
N ALA A 128 -11.51 -20.31 -2.70
CA ALA A 128 -10.75 -21.39 -3.30
C ALA A 128 -11.41 -21.83 -4.62
N GLY A 129 -10.64 -21.83 -5.71
CA GLY A 129 -11.09 -22.26 -7.03
C GLY A 129 -10.32 -21.57 -8.14
N GLU A 130 -10.86 -21.63 -9.35
CA GLU A 130 -10.30 -21.00 -10.53
C GLU A 130 -10.89 -19.60 -10.72
N TYR A 131 -10.01 -18.62 -10.93
CA TYR A 131 -10.40 -17.29 -11.38
C TYR A 131 -10.03 -17.18 -12.85
N VAL A 132 -10.99 -16.78 -13.68
CA VAL A 132 -10.78 -16.60 -15.11
C VAL A 132 -10.61 -15.11 -15.38
N VAL A 133 -9.49 -14.74 -16.00
CA VAL A 133 -9.22 -13.35 -16.42
C VAL A 133 -9.22 -13.33 -17.93
N ASN A 134 -10.12 -12.55 -18.51
CA ASN A 134 -10.26 -12.42 -19.95
C ASN A 134 -10.04 -10.95 -20.35
N LEU A 135 -9.26 -10.75 -21.40
CA LEU A 135 -9.09 -9.47 -22.07
C LEU A 135 -9.95 -9.42 -23.30
N HIS A 136 -10.64 -8.31 -23.50
CA HIS A 136 -11.52 -8.10 -24.63
C HIS A 136 -11.20 -6.79 -25.35
N TYR A 137 -10.97 -6.87 -26.66
CA TYR A 137 -10.80 -5.68 -27.51
C TYR A 137 -12.16 -5.03 -27.81
N TYR A 138 -12.70 -4.30 -26.84
CA TYR A 138 -14.09 -3.83 -26.83
C TYR A 138 -14.39 -2.79 -27.92
N ALA A 139 -13.56 -1.75 -28.03
CA ALA A 139 -13.72 -0.72 -29.05
C ALA A 139 -12.38 -0.26 -29.61
N THR A 140 -12.39 0.18 -30.86
CA THR A 140 -11.19 0.66 -31.54
C THR A 140 -11.50 1.88 -32.39
N GLU A 141 -10.59 2.83 -32.38
CA GLU A 141 -10.54 3.92 -33.36
C GLU A 141 -9.43 3.69 -34.39
N THR A 142 -8.38 2.95 -34.04
CA THR A 142 -7.23 2.73 -34.92
C THR A 142 -7.41 1.56 -35.88
N GLY A 143 -8.20 0.56 -35.50
CA GLY A 143 -8.34 -0.72 -36.20
C GLY A 143 -7.06 -1.55 -36.24
N LYS A 144 -6.10 -1.29 -35.34
CA LYS A 144 -4.79 -1.96 -35.32
C LYS A 144 -4.69 -2.96 -34.18
N PRO A 145 -3.79 -3.94 -34.29
CA PRO A 145 -3.44 -4.79 -33.16
C PRO A 145 -2.89 -3.98 -31.98
N VAL A 146 -3.33 -4.32 -30.78
CA VAL A 146 -2.94 -3.69 -29.51
C VAL A 146 -2.18 -4.70 -28.67
N GLU A 147 -0.93 -4.38 -28.32
CA GLU A 147 -0.17 -5.15 -27.33
C GLU A 147 -0.65 -4.78 -25.92
N THR A 148 -1.27 -5.73 -25.24
CA THR A 148 -1.80 -5.57 -23.89
C THR A 148 -0.98 -6.40 -22.92
N THR A 149 -0.61 -5.82 -21.78
CA THR A 149 0.09 -6.50 -20.71
C THR A 149 -0.90 -6.86 -19.61
N VAL A 150 -0.84 -8.10 -19.12
CA VAL A 150 -1.57 -8.54 -17.92
C VAL A 150 -0.55 -8.84 -16.83
N ARG A 151 -0.77 -8.27 -15.65
CA ARG A 151 0.06 -8.48 -14.47
C ARG A 151 -0.82 -8.83 -13.29
N ILE A 152 -0.47 -9.90 -12.58
CA ILE A 152 -1.15 -10.31 -11.35
C ILE A 152 -0.16 -10.24 -10.20
N ASP A 153 -0.48 -9.40 -9.23
CA ASP A 153 0.28 -9.18 -8.01
C ASP A 153 -0.45 -9.79 -6.83
N ARG A 154 0.19 -10.72 -6.12
CA ARG A 154 -0.24 -11.11 -4.76
C ARG A 154 0.22 -10.02 -3.81
N VAL A 155 -0.68 -9.50 -2.98
CA VAL A 155 -0.38 -8.36 -2.10
C VAL A 155 -0.09 -8.81 -0.67
N ASN A 156 -0.86 -9.77 -0.15
CA ASN A 156 -0.72 -10.31 1.21
C ASN A 156 0.01 -11.68 1.16
N PRO A 157 1.02 -11.97 2.00
CA PRO A 157 1.64 -11.11 3.03
C PRO A 157 2.74 -10.17 2.52
N VAL A 158 3.21 -10.36 1.29
CA VAL A 158 4.22 -9.51 0.66
C VAL A 158 3.86 -9.34 -0.80
N LEU A 159 4.00 -8.12 -1.32
CA LEU A 159 3.79 -7.81 -2.72
C LEU A 159 4.73 -8.65 -3.60
N LYS A 160 4.14 -9.52 -4.43
CA LYS A 160 4.87 -10.39 -5.34
C LYS A 160 4.10 -10.52 -6.66
N VAL A 161 4.78 -10.27 -7.77
CA VAL A 161 4.28 -10.61 -9.11
C VAL A 161 4.21 -12.12 -9.24
N ILE A 162 3.03 -12.66 -9.44
CA ILE A 162 2.81 -14.11 -9.62
C ILE A 162 2.53 -14.48 -11.08
N TYR A 163 2.08 -13.52 -11.88
CA TYR A 163 1.85 -13.67 -13.30
C TYR A 163 2.17 -12.37 -14.03
N TYR A 164 2.80 -12.49 -15.19
CA TYR A 164 3.08 -11.39 -16.08
C TYR A 164 3.13 -11.93 -17.51
N ASP A 165 2.29 -11.40 -18.39
CA ASP A 165 2.27 -11.80 -19.78
C ASP A 165 1.91 -10.62 -20.70
N LYS A 166 2.26 -10.78 -21.97
CA LYS A 166 1.98 -9.83 -23.04
C LYS A 166 1.19 -10.51 -24.14
N LEU A 167 0.00 -10.01 -24.39
CA LEU A 167 -0.95 -10.55 -25.35
C LEU A 167 -1.24 -9.51 -26.41
N THR A 168 -1.17 -9.89 -27.68
CA THR A 168 -1.63 -9.03 -28.78
C THR A 168 -3.08 -9.34 -29.10
N LEU A 169 -3.95 -8.34 -29.00
CA LEU A 169 -5.33 -8.36 -29.49
C LEU A 169 -5.32 -7.74 -30.89
N ASN A 170 -5.68 -8.50 -31.92
CA ASN A 170 -5.51 -8.15 -33.32
C ASN A 170 -6.68 -7.33 -33.86
N GLU A 171 -7.90 -7.65 -33.47
CA GLU A 171 -9.12 -7.03 -33.99
C GLU A 171 -10.19 -6.82 -32.91
N LYS A 172 -11.11 -5.90 -33.20
CA LYS A 172 -12.24 -5.60 -32.32
C LYS A 172 -13.09 -6.85 -32.10
N GLY A 173 -13.42 -7.12 -30.83
CA GLY A 173 -14.18 -8.29 -30.42
C GLY A 173 -13.31 -9.53 -30.16
N GLU A 174 -11.99 -9.46 -30.40
CA GLU A 174 -11.10 -10.54 -30.00
C GLU A 174 -11.00 -10.61 -28.48
N GLU A 175 -11.02 -11.84 -27.97
CA GLU A 175 -10.88 -12.15 -26.56
C GLU A 175 -9.68 -13.07 -26.33
N LYS A 176 -8.94 -12.84 -25.24
CA LYS A 176 -7.83 -13.69 -24.79
C LYS A 176 -7.89 -13.94 -23.29
N THR A 177 -7.74 -15.19 -22.89
CA THR A 177 -7.78 -15.67 -21.50
C THR A 177 -6.42 -16.22 -21.09
#